data_AF-A0A933YM89-F1
#
_entry.id   AF-A0A933YM89-F1
#
_cell.length_a   1.000
_cell.length_b   1.000
_cell.length_c   1.000
_cell.angle_alpha   90.00
_cell.angle_beta   90.00
_cell.angle_gamma   90.00
#
_symmetry.space_group_name_H-M   'P 1'
#
loop_
_entity.id
_entity.type
_entity.pdbx_description
1 polymer ?
#
loop_
_entity_poly.entity_id
_entity_poly.type
_entity_poly.pdbx_seq_one_letter_code
_entity_poly.pdbx_strand_id
1 'polypeptide(L)'
;MSYRVISKRLWEQIGKRISPRRLCQMVNEVAARAKDSKALQQEYQPQWSGYLQVDDKNLNVQGTQRKSLVGVDRTGDSMHYTLLTEPTQEHYTGFLECIVTELQYPLRGITTDFDPLFLAAVRRVLPGVPHQGCLWHAKELIKALMEYTQTERTYLQLQGKTQRWREALVDHKRYYNTEPMENAEAKLRDVEAQYAHKQAFLRAIMTMLYAPHRRRSTAHWHKLKKQYGTSYPRVVAWIETMWELLLAHHRDPQLAKTNAQAENFNKQLKRRFKTIEGFQSAQTAANYLNLVCGYLRCKPYTDCRGPRKVYNGKAPLELCHVHLHHHEWIKHVVYNA
;
A
#
# COMPACT_ATOMS: atom_id res chain seq x y z
N MET A 1 3.29 17.73 -11.53
CA MET A 1 4.30 18.47 -12.33
C MET A 1 5.08 19.32 -11.35
N SER A 2 6.41 19.42 -11.51
CA SER A 2 7.19 20.28 -10.62
C SER A 2 6.89 21.74 -10.91
N TYR A 3 7.10 22.63 -9.93
CA TYR A 3 6.88 24.06 -10.11
C TYR A 3 7.76 24.67 -11.20
N ARG A 4 8.93 24.09 -11.47
CA ARG A 4 9.80 24.48 -12.60
C ARG A 4 9.13 24.19 -13.95
N VAL A 5 8.53 23.00 -14.10
CA VAL A 5 7.81 22.64 -15.33
C VAL A 5 6.55 23.49 -15.50
N ILE A 6 5.81 23.75 -14.42
CA ILE A 6 4.62 24.62 -14.47
C ILE A 6 5.01 26.06 -14.85
N SER A 7 6.06 26.61 -14.23
CA SER A 7 6.61 27.94 -14.55
C SER A 7 6.95 28.07 -16.03
N LYS A 8 7.67 27.08 -16.59
CA LYS A 8 8.02 27.03 -18.01
C LYS A 8 6.78 27.00 -18.91
N ARG A 9 5.81 26.14 -18.60
CA ARG A 9 4.58 26.01 -19.40
C ARG A 9 3.71 27.26 -19.36
N LEU A 10 3.61 27.95 -18.22
CA LEU A 10 2.87 29.20 -18.12
C LEU A 10 3.52 30.30 -18.98
N TRP A 11 4.85 30.35 -19.03
CA TRP A 11 5.54 31.25 -19.95
C TRP A 11 5.23 30.90 -21.42
N GLU A 12 5.32 29.63 -21.79
CA GLU A 12 5.06 29.15 -23.16
C GLU A 12 3.61 29.38 -23.61
N GLN A 13 2.63 29.20 -22.72
CA GLN A 13 1.21 29.28 -23.08
C GLN A 13 0.62 30.69 -23.03
N ILE A 14 1.04 31.51 -22.07
CA ILE A 14 0.39 32.81 -21.81
C ILE A 14 1.39 33.99 -21.70
N GLY A 15 2.68 33.77 -21.98
CA GLY A 15 3.70 34.82 -21.94
C GLY A 15 3.96 35.42 -20.56
N LYS A 16 3.45 34.81 -19.48
CA LYS A 16 3.63 35.31 -18.11
C LYS A 16 4.75 34.57 -17.39
N ARG A 17 5.79 35.30 -16.99
CA ARG A 17 6.87 34.74 -16.16
C ARG A 17 6.44 34.69 -14.71
N ILE A 18 6.11 33.50 -14.21
CA ILE A 18 5.89 33.27 -12.78
C ILE A 18 7.01 32.36 -12.28
N SER A 19 7.78 32.81 -11.31
CA SER A 19 8.89 32.01 -10.78
C SER A 19 8.38 30.73 -10.10
N PRO A 20 9.15 29.63 -10.12
CA PRO A 20 8.77 28.39 -9.43
C PRO A 20 8.51 28.61 -7.93
N ARG A 21 9.26 29.52 -7.30
CA ARG A 21 9.07 29.90 -5.89
C ARG A 21 7.71 30.57 -5.68
N ARG A 22 7.33 31.51 -6.56
CA ARG A 22 6.02 32.18 -6.47
C ARG A 22 4.88 31.21 -6.71
N LEU A 23 5.00 30.28 -7.67
CA LEU A 23 4.01 29.22 -7.86
C LEU A 23 3.85 28.33 -6.64
N CYS A 24 4.95 27.93 -6.00
CA CYS A 24 4.92 27.16 -4.76
C CYS A 24 4.18 27.92 -3.65
N GLN A 25 4.47 29.22 -3.49
CA GLN A 25 3.75 30.08 -2.54
C GLN A 25 2.25 30.15 -2.84
N MET A 26 1.85 30.39 -4.09
CA MET A 26 0.44 30.44 -4.49
C MET A 26 -0.28 29.12 -4.21
N VAL A 27 0.35 27.98 -4.50
CA VAL A 27 -0.24 26.66 -4.19
C VAL A 27 -0.34 26.46 -2.67
N ASN A 28 0.65 26.88 -1.89
CA ASN A 28 0.60 26.79 -0.44
C ASN A 28 -0.47 27.71 0.17
N GLU A 29 -0.69 28.90 -0.38
CA GLU A 29 -1.77 29.83 0.01
C GLU A 29 -3.16 29.20 -0.22
N VAL A 30 -3.33 28.44 -1.31
CA VAL A 30 -4.56 27.66 -1.56
C VAL A 30 -4.64 26.44 -0.64
N ALA A 31 -3.56 25.69 -0.51
CA ALA A 31 -3.48 24.48 0.30
C ALA A 31 -3.72 24.76 1.80
N ALA A 32 -3.31 25.92 2.30
CA ALA A 32 -3.57 26.35 3.67
C ALA A 32 -5.06 26.56 3.97
N ARG A 33 -5.88 26.73 2.94
CA ARG A 33 -7.35 26.86 3.05
C ARG A 33 -8.08 25.56 2.69
N ALA A 34 -7.35 24.47 2.43
CA ALA A 34 -7.95 23.19 2.13
C ALA A 34 -8.59 22.60 3.39
N LYS A 35 -9.87 22.23 3.28
CA LYS A 35 -10.64 21.51 4.28
C LYS A 35 -9.91 20.21 4.62
N ASP A 36 -9.80 19.90 5.91
CA ASP A 36 -9.29 18.62 6.36
C ASP A 36 -10.37 17.53 6.24
N SER A 37 -10.04 16.31 6.68
CA SER A 37 -10.99 15.19 6.67
C SER A 37 -12.27 15.46 7.47
N LYS A 38 -12.17 16.21 8.58
CA LYS A 38 -13.28 16.46 9.50
C LYS A 38 -14.26 17.44 8.88
N ALA A 39 -13.75 18.55 8.35
CA ALA A 39 -14.56 19.52 7.62
C ALA A 39 -15.28 18.90 6.42
N LEU A 40 -14.57 18.08 5.62
CA LEU A 40 -15.20 17.38 4.50
C LEU A 40 -16.24 16.34 4.94
N GLN A 41 -16.05 15.67 6.08
CA GLN A 41 -17.05 14.75 6.64
C GLN A 41 -18.30 15.52 7.08
N GLN A 42 -18.15 16.65 7.75
CA GLN A 42 -19.26 17.44 8.28
C GLN A 42 -20.13 18.01 7.15
N GLU A 43 -19.49 18.47 6.08
CA GLU A 43 -20.15 19.09 4.94
C GLU A 43 -20.88 18.07 4.05
N TYR A 44 -20.24 16.94 3.75
CA TYR A 44 -20.76 15.99 2.76
C TYR A 44 -21.47 14.78 3.35
N GLN A 45 -21.22 14.45 4.62
CA GLN A 45 -21.81 13.30 5.33
C GLN A 45 -21.81 12.00 4.48
N PRO A 46 -20.65 11.57 3.95
CA PRO A 46 -20.57 10.43 3.06
C PRO A 46 -21.07 9.15 3.73
N GLN A 47 -21.86 8.36 3.00
CA GLN A 47 -22.34 7.05 3.44
C GLN A 47 -21.28 5.98 3.16
N TRP A 48 -20.33 5.83 4.09
CA TRP A 48 -19.27 4.85 3.98
C TRP A 48 -19.74 3.41 4.22
N SER A 49 -19.02 2.45 3.63
CA SER A 49 -19.35 1.03 3.72
C SER A 49 -19.12 0.41 5.11
N GLY A 50 -18.26 1.04 5.92
CA GLY A 50 -17.82 0.54 7.21
C GLY A 50 -16.63 -0.42 7.15
N TYR A 51 -16.11 -0.74 5.97
CA TYR A 51 -14.93 -1.59 5.79
C TYR A 51 -13.69 -0.75 5.51
N LEU A 52 -12.90 -0.53 6.56
CA LEU A 52 -11.74 0.34 6.55
C LEU A 52 -10.49 -0.42 6.09
N GLN A 53 -9.70 0.19 5.20
CA GLN A 53 -8.34 -0.25 4.89
C GLN A 53 -7.36 0.84 5.33
N VAL A 54 -6.36 0.45 6.10
CA VAL A 54 -5.29 1.35 6.53
C VAL A 54 -3.94 0.91 6.00
N ASP A 55 -3.12 1.90 5.73
CA ASP A 55 -1.75 1.75 5.24
C ASP A 55 -0.95 2.99 5.65
N ASP A 56 0.37 2.88 5.64
CA ASP A 56 1.25 4.02 5.89
C ASP A 56 2.10 4.39 4.65
N LYS A 57 2.63 5.62 4.67
CA LYS A 57 3.56 6.07 3.65
C LYS A 57 4.58 7.07 4.15
N ASN A 58 5.84 6.87 3.76
CA ASN A 58 6.89 7.85 4.01
C ASN A 58 6.84 9.02 3.01
N LEU A 59 7.07 10.22 3.55
CA LEU A 59 7.10 11.50 2.86
C LEU A 59 8.38 12.25 3.25
N ASN A 60 9.01 12.91 2.28
CA ASN A 60 10.20 13.70 2.52
C ASN A 60 9.81 15.12 2.99
N VAL A 61 10.21 15.49 4.19
CA VAL A 61 10.01 16.83 4.77
C VAL A 61 11.35 17.33 5.27
N GLN A 62 11.89 18.39 4.65
CA GLN A 62 13.20 18.96 4.96
C GLN A 62 14.36 17.94 4.93
N GLY A 63 14.31 16.94 4.06
CA GLY A 63 15.31 15.88 3.98
C GLY A 63 15.05 14.69 4.91
N THR A 64 14.09 14.81 5.84
CA THR A 64 13.73 13.74 6.77
C THR A 64 12.51 12.97 6.26
N GLN A 65 12.57 11.64 6.32
CA GLN A 65 11.42 10.79 6.04
C GLN A 65 10.43 10.82 7.22
N ARG A 66 9.22 11.32 6.97
CA ARG A 66 8.11 11.35 7.92
C ARG A 66 7.03 10.37 7.49
N LYS A 67 6.41 9.68 8.44
CA LYS A 67 5.36 8.70 8.16
C LYS A 67 4.00 9.40 8.05
N SER A 68 3.18 9.00 7.09
CA SER A 68 1.79 9.42 6.97
C SER A 68 0.89 8.19 7.05
N LEU A 69 -0.08 8.22 7.95
CA LEU A 69 -1.11 7.20 8.04
C LEU A 69 -2.28 7.57 7.14
N VAL A 70 -2.90 6.58 6.51
CA VAL A 70 -4.06 6.78 5.62
C VAL A 70 -5.13 5.74 5.94
N GLY A 71 -6.38 6.19 6.01
CA GLY A 71 -7.58 5.38 6.09
C GLY A 71 -8.41 5.55 4.81
N VAL A 72 -8.77 4.44 4.18
CA VAL A 72 -9.56 4.40 2.95
C VAL A 72 -10.73 3.45 3.13
N ASP A 73 -11.95 3.92 2.87
CA ASP A 73 -13.13 3.07 2.84
C ASP A 73 -13.07 2.10 1.64
N ARG A 74 -13.74 0.95 1.74
CA ARG A 74 -13.82 -0.03 0.66
C ARG A 74 -14.36 0.55 -0.66
N THR A 75 -15.21 1.58 -0.62
CA THR A 75 -15.69 2.32 -1.82
C THR A 75 -14.54 2.96 -2.59
N GLY A 76 -13.43 3.27 -1.91
CA GLY A 76 -12.26 3.96 -2.45
C GLY A 76 -12.11 5.40 -1.96
N ASP A 77 -13.03 5.88 -1.11
CA ASP A 77 -12.94 7.21 -0.50
C ASP A 77 -11.85 7.27 0.58
N SER A 78 -10.89 8.18 0.43
CA SER A 78 -9.82 8.41 1.41
C SER A 78 -10.31 9.36 2.50
N MET A 79 -10.90 8.77 3.53
CA MET A 79 -11.61 9.48 4.60
C MET A 79 -10.68 10.22 5.57
N HIS A 80 -9.50 9.68 5.90
CA HIS A 80 -8.62 10.29 6.90
C HIS A 80 -7.15 10.04 6.58
N TYR A 81 -6.31 11.00 6.96
CA TYR A 81 -4.86 10.87 6.92
C TYR A 81 -4.26 11.73 8.03
N THR A 82 -3.06 11.37 8.46
CA THR A 82 -2.29 12.15 9.43
C THR A 82 -0.82 12.08 9.07
N LEU A 83 -0.12 13.21 9.15
CA LEU A 83 1.33 13.27 9.01
C LEU A 83 1.96 13.21 10.41
N LEU A 84 2.80 12.22 10.64
CA LEU A 84 3.49 12.02 11.91
C LEU A 84 4.88 12.62 11.85
N THR A 85 5.27 13.34 12.90
CA THR A 85 6.67 13.74 13.10
C THR A 85 7.50 12.53 13.48
N GLU A 86 7.04 11.77 14.49
CA GLU A 86 7.64 10.54 14.95
C GLU A 86 6.53 9.51 15.20
N PRO A 87 6.60 8.31 14.60
CA PRO A 87 5.61 7.26 14.83
C PRO A 87 5.68 6.73 16.27
N THR A 88 4.59 6.89 17.04
CA THR A 88 4.43 6.25 18.35
C THR A 88 3.10 5.50 18.44
N GLN A 89 2.91 4.71 19.50
CA GLN A 89 1.67 3.98 19.72
C GLN A 89 0.46 4.93 19.89
N GLU A 90 0.67 6.07 20.55
CA GLU A 90 -0.35 7.11 20.80
C GLU A 90 -0.82 7.72 19.49
N HIS A 91 0.10 7.96 18.54
CA HIS A 91 -0.26 8.48 17.23
C HIS A 91 -1.16 7.52 16.43
N TYR A 92 -0.88 6.22 16.46
CA TYR A 92 -1.71 5.21 15.78
C TYR A 92 -3.06 5.03 16.47
N THR A 93 -3.07 5.11 17.80
CA THR A 93 -4.29 5.05 18.62
C THR A 93 -5.16 6.27 18.31
N GLY A 94 -4.62 7.48 18.39
CA GLY A 94 -5.32 8.74 18.10
C GLY A 94 -5.82 8.82 16.66
N PHE A 95 -5.07 8.25 15.71
CA PHE A 95 -5.53 8.13 14.32
C PHE A 95 -6.81 7.29 14.19
N LEU A 96 -6.89 6.14 14.87
CA LEU A 96 -8.11 5.31 14.87
C LEU A 96 -9.23 5.93 15.71
N GLU A 97 -8.91 6.56 16.84
CA GLU A 97 -9.88 7.27 17.67
C GLU A 97 -10.55 8.39 16.87
N CYS A 98 -9.78 9.25 16.17
CA CYS A 98 -10.31 10.29 15.28
C CYS A 98 -11.29 9.73 14.24
N ILE A 99 -10.96 8.58 13.63
CA ILE A 99 -11.84 7.91 12.67
C ILE A 99 -13.18 7.51 13.29
N VAL A 100 -13.16 6.95 14.51
CA VAL A 100 -14.37 6.46 15.17
C VAL A 100 -15.19 7.60 15.76
N THR A 101 -14.55 8.53 16.47
CA THR A 101 -15.24 9.53 17.30
C THR A 101 -15.54 10.80 16.52
N GLU A 102 -14.57 11.30 15.77
CA GLU A 102 -14.70 12.60 15.10
C GLU A 102 -15.30 12.48 13.70
N LEU A 103 -14.90 11.46 12.94
CA LEU A 103 -15.49 11.19 11.64
C LEU A 103 -16.78 10.36 11.73
N GLN A 104 -17.07 9.76 12.90
CA GLN A 104 -18.24 8.90 13.11
C GLN A 104 -18.33 7.77 12.06
N TYR A 105 -17.17 7.22 11.68
CA TYR A 105 -17.13 6.18 10.66
C TYR A 105 -17.86 4.92 11.14
N PRO A 106 -18.81 4.35 10.35
CA PRO A 106 -19.64 3.23 10.77
C PRO A 106 -18.86 1.91 10.69
N LEU A 107 -17.86 1.75 11.54
CA LEU A 107 -16.87 0.68 11.43
C LEU A 107 -17.49 -0.72 11.62
N ARG A 108 -17.34 -1.58 10.60
CA ARG A 108 -17.79 -2.98 10.55
C ARG A 108 -16.63 -3.96 10.42
N GLY A 109 -15.50 -3.51 9.89
CA GLY A 109 -14.30 -4.33 9.76
C GLY A 109 -13.11 -3.49 9.33
N ILE A 110 -11.91 -3.96 9.65
CA ILE A 110 -10.66 -3.29 9.32
C ILE A 110 -9.65 -4.25 8.69
N THR A 111 -8.96 -3.79 7.65
CA THR A 111 -7.79 -4.47 7.09
C THR A 111 -6.54 -3.61 7.28
N THR A 112 -5.55 -4.13 8.01
CA THR A 112 -4.25 -3.48 8.21
C THR A 112 -3.12 -4.33 7.65
N ASP A 113 -1.91 -3.79 7.61
CA ASP A 113 -0.70 -4.62 7.55
C ASP A 113 -0.43 -5.28 8.91
N PHE A 114 0.77 -5.85 9.09
CA PHE A 114 1.19 -6.45 10.35
C PHE A 114 2.11 -5.52 11.16
N ASP A 115 2.00 -4.19 10.99
CA ASP A 115 2.72 -3.23 11.84
C ASP A 115 2.25 -3.41 13.30
N PRO A 116 3.15 -3.72 14.25
CA PRO A 116 2.80 -3.87 15.66
C PRO A 116 2.03 -2.68 16.25
N LEU A 117 2.30 -1.46 15.78
CA LEU A 117 1.61 -0.25 16.24
C LEU A 117 0.13 -0.25 15.83
N PHE A 118 -0.17 -0.66 14.59
CA PHE A 118 -1.56 -0.85 14.15
C PHE A 118 -2.23 -2.01 14.89
N LEU A 119 -1.55 -3.14 15.06
CA LEU A 119 -2.12 -4.28 15.77
C LEU A 119 -2.52 -3.91 17.21
N ALA A 120 -1.66 -3.18 17.91
CA ALA A 120 -1.95 -2.71 19.26
C ALA A 120 -3.06 -1.64 19.28
N ALA A 121 -3.03 -0.69 18.33
CA ALA A 121 -4.06 0.35 18.23
C ALA A 121 -5.45 -0.22 17.95
N VAL A 122 -5.56 -1.19 17.03
CA VAL A 122 -6.83 -1.85 16.71
C VAL A 122 -7.38 -2.60 17.93
N ARG A 123 -6.54 -3.36 18.65
CA ARG A 123 -6.97 -4.06 19.86
C ARG A 123 -7.49 -3.10 20.94
N ARG A 124 -6.88 -1.92 21.05
CA ARG A 124 -7.25 -0.91 22.05
C ARG A 124 -8.53 -0.16 21.67
N VAL A 125 -8.59 0.36 20.45
CA VAL A 125 -9.66 1.29 20.01
C VAL A 125 -10.88 0.54 19.47
N LEU A 126 -10.68 -0.64 18.89
CA LEU A 126 -11.69 -1.36 18.12
C LEU A 126 -11.95 -2.78 18.66
N PRO A 127 -12.19 -2.96 19.97
CA PRO A 127 -12.41 -4.29 20.53
C PRO A 127 -13.64 -4.93 19.90
N GLY A 128 -13.49 -6.17 19.43
CA GLY A 128 -14.58 -6.94 18.80
C GLY A 128 -14.82 -6.64 17.32
N VAL A 129 -14.19 -5.61 16.74
CA VAL A 129 -14.28 -5.35 15.30
C VAL A 129 -13.46 -6.41 14.53
N PRO A 130 -14.04 -7.07 13.51
CA PRO A 130 -13.30 -7.99 12.65
C PRO A 130 -12.05 -7.35 12.04
N HIS A 131 -10.88 -7.93 12.30
CA HIS A 131 -9.59 -7.43 11.86
C HIS A 131 -8.90 -8.43 10.94
N GLN A 132 -8.73 -8.06 9.66
CA GLN A 132 -7.98 -8.83 8.67
C GLN A 132 -6.55 -8.30 8.53
N GLY A 133 -5.56 -9.19 8.62
CA GLY A 133 -4.19 -8.90 8.21
C GLY A 133 -4.05 -8.98 6.68
N CYS A 134 -3.43 -8.00 6.05
CA CYS A 134 -3.27 -7.97 4.60
C CYS A 134 -2.48 -9.18 4.08
N LEU A 135 -3.11 -10.03 3.27
CA LEU A 135 -2.49 -11.27 2.75
C LEU A 135 -1.31 -11.01 1.80
N TRP A 136 -1.20 -9.82 1.20
CA TRP A 136 -0.03 -9.43 0.43
C TRP A 136 1.18 -9.19 1.34
N HIS A 137 0.99 -8.43 2.42
CA HIS A 137 2.04 -8.23 3.43
C HIS A 137 2.42 -9.55 4.13
N ALA A 138 1.44 -10.44 4.35
CA ALA A 138 1.71 -11.78 4.86
C ALA A 138 2.67 -12.55 3.95
N LYS A 139 2.42 -12.53 2.64
CA LYS A 139 3.28 -13.18 1.65
C LYS A 139 4.71 -12.64 1.70
N GLU A 140 4.89 -11.32 1.79
CA GLU A 140 6.22 -10.71 1.84
C GLU A 140 6.94 -11.00 3.17
N LEU A 141 6.25 -11.04 4.30
CA LEU A 141 6.81 -11.47 5.59
C LEU A 141 7.22 -12.96 5.55
N ILE A 142 6.37 -13.83 5.00
CA ILE A 142 6.67 -15.26 4.83
C ILE A 142 7.93 -15.44 3.98
N LYS A 143 8.04 -14.71 2.85
CA LYS A 143 9.26 -14.70 2.02
C LYS A 143 10.49 -14.28 2.81
N ALA A 144 10.39 -13.24 3.63
CA ALA A 144 11.50 -12.77 4.46
C ALA A 144 11.90 -13.83 5.50
N LEU A 145 10.94 -14.44 6.19
CA LEU A 145 11.17 -15.47 7.21
C LEU A 145 11.85 -16.73 6.66
N MET A 146 11.67 -17.03 5.37
CA MET A 146 12.33 -18.15 4.69
C MET A 146 13.50 -17.71 3.80
N GLU A 147 13.95 -16.46 3.87
CA GLU A 147 15.06 -15.93 3.05
C GLU A 147 14.85 -16.10 1.53
N TYR A 148 13.59 -16.12 1.08
CA TYR A 148 13.19 -16.43 -0.29
C TYR A 148 13.91 -15.54 -1.32
N THR A 149 13.90 -14.22 -1.09
CA THR A 149 14.47 -13.24 -2.02
C THR A 149 15.98 -13.40 -2.19
N GLN A 150 16.69 -13.83 -1.14
CA GLN A 150 18.12 -14.08 -1.24
C GLN A 150 18.38 -15.29 -2.14
N THR A 151 17.67 -16.40 -1.90
CA THR A 151 17.75 -17.60 -2.74
C THR A 151 17.37 -17.32 -4.20
N GLU A 152 16.29 -16.57 -4.43
CA GLU A 152 15.84 -16.17 -5.77
C GLU A 152 16.91 -15.36 -6.52
N ARG A 153 17.53 -14.38 -5.86
CA ARG A 153 18.62 -13.60 -6.46
C ARG A 153 19.81 -14.48 -6.83
N THR A 154 20.24 -15.35 -5.92
CA THR A 154 21.37 -16.27 -6.18
C THR A 154 21.05 -17.22 -7.33
N TYR A 155 19.83 -17.75 -7.38
CA TYR A 155 19.36 -18.60 -8.48
C TYR A 155 19.44 -17.87 -9.82
N LEU A 156 18.83 -16.69 -9.95
CA LEU A 156 18.83 -15.91 -11.19
C LEU A 156 20.24 -15.50 -11.63
N GLN A 157 21.11 -15.14 -10.69
CA GLN A 157 22.50 -14.80 -10.98
C GLN A 157 23.29 -16.00 -11.53
N LEU A 158 23.18 -17.16 -10.88
CA LEU A 158 23.84 -18.38 -11.32
C LEU A 158 23.29 -18.85 -12.66
N GLN A 159 21.97 -18.82 -12.84
CA GLN A 159 21.32 -19.19 -14.11
C GLN A 159 21.84 -18.32 -15.26
N GLY A 160 21.86 -16.99 -15.08
CA GLY A 160 22.39 -16.07 -16.10
C GLY A 160 23.90 -16.17 -16.31
N LYS A 161 24.68 -16.59 -15.29
CA LYS A 161 26.10 -16.91 -15.46
C LYS A 161 26.25 -18.16 -16.31
N THR A 162 25.63 -19.27 -15.92
CA THR A 162 25.70 -20.57 -16.63
C THR A 162 25.23 -20.46 -18.07
N GLN A 163 24.16 -19.71 -18.35
CA GLN A 163 23.69 -19.46 -19.71
C GLN A 163 24.75 -18.78 -20.58
N ARG A 164 25.39 -17.72 -20.08
CA ARG A 164 26.48 -17.03 -20.80
C ARG A 164 27.69 -17.92 -21.06
N TRP A 165 28.00 -18.84 -20.13
CA TRP A 165 29.08 -19.82 -20.34
C TRP A 165 28.73 -20.80 -21.45
N ARG A 166 27.49 -21.31 -21.47
CA ARG A 166 27.01 -22.21 -22.54
C ARG A 166 27.07 -21.54 -23.91
N GLU A 167 26.65 -20.28 -24.01
CA GLU A 167 26.74 -19.50 -25.25
C GLU A 167 28.19 -19.28 -25.69
N ALA A 168 29.10 -18.95 -24.76
CA ALA A 168 30.52 -18.75 -25.07
C ALA A 168 31.25 -20.03 -25.54
N LEU A 169 30.76 -21.20 -25.12
CA LEU A 169 31.27 -22.50 -25.58
C LEU A 169 30.82 -22.83 -27.00
N VAL A 170 29.58 -22.50 -27.36
CA VAL A 170 29.06 -22.63 -28.72
C VAL A 170 29.82 -21.72 -29.69
N ASP A 171 30.19 -20.52 -29.25
CA ASP A 171 30.95 -19.55 -30.04
C ASP A 171 32.46 -19.88 -30.19
N HIS A 172 32.95 -21.03 -29.68
CA HIS A 172 34.36 -21.45 -29.67
C HIS A 172 35.36 -20.44 -29.06
N LYS A 173 34.89 -19.39 -28.38
CA LYS A 173 35.73 -18.27 -27.93
C LYS A 173 36.55 -18.55 -26.67
N ARG A 174 36.33 -19.66 -25.97
CA ARG A 174 37.05 -20.01 -24.73
C ARG A 174 37.23 -21.52 -24.60
N TYR A 175 38.24 -22.05 -25.27
CA TYR A 175 38.87 -23.31 -24.85
C TYR A 175 39.70 -23.02 -23.58
N TYR A 176 39.77 -23.97 -22.64
CA TYR A 176 40.58 -23.96 -21.40
C TYR A 176 39.96 -23.28 -20.16
N ASN A 177 38.85 -23.84 -19.63
CA ASN A 177 38.73 -24.32 -18.23
C ASN A 177 37.30 -24.83 -17.96
N THR A 178 37.08 -26.14 -17.90
CA THR A 178 35.74 -26.76 -17.69
C THR A 178 35.37 -26.95 -16.22
N GLU A 179 36.37 -27.10 -15.33
CA GLU A 179 36.16 -27.29 -13.89
C GLU A 179 35.38 -26.13 -13.21
N PRO A 180 35.61 -24.84 -13.56
CA PRO A 180 34.77 -23.74 -13.06
C PRO A 180 33.30 -23.81 -13.54
N MET A 181 33.04 -24.47 -14.66
CA MET A 181 31.69 -24.65 -15.20
C MET A 181 30.94 -25.76 -14.49
N GLU A 182 31.56 -26.93 -14.34
CA GLU A 182 30.94 -28.07 -13.63
C GLU A 182 30.59 -27.70 -12.18
N ASN A 183 31.49 -26.99 -11.50
CA ASN A 183 31.24 -26.45 -10.16
C ASN A 183 30.10 -25.41 -10.14
N ALA A 184 30.00 -24.55 -11.16
CA ALA A 184 28.91 -23.59 -11.28
C ALA A 184 27.56 -24.26 -11.58
N GLU A 185 27.55 -25.32 -12.39
CA GLU A 185 26.35 -26.11 -12.70
C GLU A 185 25.89 -26.94 -11.50
N ALA A 186 26.80 -27.57 -10.76
CA ALA A 186 26.49 -28.24 -9.51
C ALA A 186 25.85 -27.27 -8.50
N LYS A 187 26.49 -26.10 -8.30
CA LYS A 187 25.95 -25.05 -7.43
C LYS A 187 24.61 -24.52 -7.91
N LEU A 188 24.41 -24.38 -9.22
CA LEU A 188 23.13 -23.96 -9.79
C LEU A 188 22.03 -24.99 -9.47
N ARG A 189 22.30 -26.29 -9.65
CA ARG A 189 21.36 -27.37 -9.33
C ARG A 189 20.93 -27.34 -7.85
N ASP A 190 21.88 -27.15 -6.94
CA ASP A 190 21.58 -27.08 -5.51
C ASP A 190 20.70 -25.86 -5.17
N VAL A 191 21.05 -24.68 -5.71
CA VAL A 191 20.28 -23.45 -5.47
C VAL A 191 18.91 -23.52 -6.15
N GLU A 192 18.81 -24.12 -7.33
CA GLU A 192 17.55 -24.36 -8.04
C GLU A 192 16.62 -25.26 -7.22
N ALA A 193 17.12 -26.36 -6.66
CA ALA A 193 16.34 -27.24 -5.80
C ALA A 193 15.83 -26.51 -4.55
N GLN A 194 16.68 -25.71 -3.90
CA GLN A 194 16.28 -24.89 -2.75
C GLN A 194 15.22 -23.84 -3.12
N TYR A 195 15.42 -23.16 -4.26
CA TYR A 195 14.48 -22.17 -4.77
C TYR A 195 13.12 -22.81 -5.08
N ALA A 196 13.11 -23.92 -5.81
CA ALA A 196 11.92 -24.68 -6.14
C ALA A 196 11.17 -25.17 -4.89
N HIS A 197 11.90 -25.64 -3.88
CA HIS A 197 11.31 -26.08 -2.61
C HIS A 197 10.63 -24.92 -1.86
N LYS A 198 11.31 -23.77 -1.73
CA LYS A 198 10.73 -22.55 -1.12
C LYS A 198 9.53 -22.04 -1.91
N GLN A 199 9.60 -22.06 -3.24
CA GLN A 199 8.51 -21.63 -4.12
C GLN A 199 7.29 -22.55 -4.01
N ALA A 200 7.49 -23.86 -3.93
CA ALA A 200 6.41 -24.83 -3.69
C ALA A 200 5.73 -24.56 -2.34
N PHE A 201 6.52 -24.37 -1.27
CA PHE A 201 5.97 -24.07 0.05
C PHE A 201 5.18 -22.75 0.07
N LEU A 202 5.73 -21.67 -0.50
CA LEU A 202 5.04 -20.38 -0.60
C LEU A 202 3.72 -20.51 -1.37
N ARG A 203 3.72 -21.18 -2.52
CA ARG A 203 2.48 -21.44 -3.30
C ARG A 203 1.44 -22.19 -2.49
N ALA A 204 1.86 -23.18 -1.72
CA ALA A 204 0.97 -23.98 -0.91
C ALA A 204 0.38 -23.19 0.27
N ILE A 205 1.16 -22.31 0.91
CA ILE A 205 0.64 -21.34 1.89
C ILE A 205 -0.36 -20.39 1.25
N MET A 206 -0.07 -19.83 0.07
CA MET A 206 -1.03 -18.93 -0.59
C MET A 206 -2.32 -19.66 -0.97
N THR A 207 -2.23 -20.92 -1.39
CA THR A 207 -3.41 -21.76 -1.66
C THR A 207 -4.25 -21.95 -0.40
N MET A 208 -3.62 -22.19 0.75
CA MET A 208 -4.28 -22.27 2.04
C MET A 208 -4.98 -20.96 2.41
N LEU A 209 -4.29 -19.82 2.32
CA LEU A 209 -4.83 -18.51 2.71
C LEU A 209 -5.98 -18.04 1.82
N TYR A 210 -6.01 -18.47 0.55
CA TYR A 210 -7.04 -18.10 -0.42
C TYR A 210 -8.13 -19.16 -0.60
N ALA A 211 -8.10 -20.25 0.18
CA ALA A 211 -9.11 -21.30 0.08
C ALA A 211 -10.53 -20.73 0.27
N PRO A 212 -11.59 -21.31 -0.31
CA PRO A 212 -12.93 -20.73 -0.23
C PRO A 212 -13.52 -20.66 1.18
N HIS A 213 -13.12 -21.57 2.08
CA HIS A 213 -13.69 -21.70 3.42
C HIS A 213 -12.60 -22.01 4.45
N ARG A 214 -12.80 -21.52 5.68
CA ARG A 214 -11.89 -21.73 6.82
C ARG A 214 -11.54 -23.20 7.06
N ARG A 215 -12.51 -24.12 6.95
CA ARG A 215 -12.26 -25.57 7.10
C ARG A 215 -11.23 -26.11 6.11
N ARG A 216 -11.26 -25.63 4.85
CA ARG A 216 -10.26 -26.01 3.84
C ARG A 216 -8.90 -25.41 4.17
N SER A 217 -8.85 -24.15 4.60
CA SER A 217 -7.62 -23.50 5.08
C SER A 217 -6.99 -24.29 6.24
N THR A 218 -7.77 -24.69 7.24
CA THR A 218 -7.30 -25.55 8.34
C THR A 218 -6.78 -26.91 7.86
N ALA A 219 -7.50 -27.57 6.94
CA ALA A 219 -7.05 -28.86 6.39
C ALA A 219 -5.73 -28.73 5.61
N HIS A 220 -5.58 -27.67 4.81
CA HIS A 220 -4.31 -27.37 4.14
C HIS A 220 -3.21 -27.06 5.15
N TRP A 221 -3.52 -26.32 6.22
CA TRP A 221 -2.55 -25.98 7.26
C TRP A 221 -1.95 -27.21 7.94
N HIS A 222 -2.79 -28.17 8.34
CA HIS A 222 -2.31 -29.41 8.95
C HIS A 222 -1.36 -30.19 8.03
N LYS A 223 -1.69 -30.26 6.73
CA LYS A 223 -0.81 -30.91 5.74
C LYS A 223 0.52 -30.17 5.60
N LEU A 224 0.49 -28.84 5.53
CA LEU A 224 1.68 -28.00 5.42
C LEU A 224 2.58 -28.12 6.63
N LYS A 225 2.01 -28.07 7.84
CA LYS A 225 2.78 -28.21 9.08
C LYS A 225 3.48 -29.56 9.15
N LYS A 226 2.82 -30.65 8.74
CA LYS A 226 3.44 -31.98 8.68
C LYS A 226 4.59 -32.05 7.67
N GLN A 227 4.40 -31.45 6.48
CA GLN A 227 5.36 -31.56 5.38
C GLN A 227 6.57 -30.61 5.52
N TYR A 228 6.34 -29.40 6.04
CA TYR A 228 7.31 -28.30 6.01
C TYR A 228 7.69 -27.77 7.39
N GLY A 229 7.09 -28.29 8.47
CA GLY A 229 7.25 -27.75 9.82
C GLY A 229 8.68 -27.78 10.33
N THR A 230 9.44 -28.82 9.98
CA THR A 230 10.86 -28.95 10.32
C THR A 230 11.75 -28.03 9.47
N SER A 231 11.41 -27.85 8.19
CA SER A 231 12.18 -27.01 7.26
C SER A 231 12.00 -25.52 7.52
N TYR A 232 10.82 -25.09 7.97
CA TYR A 232 10.47 -23.66 8.15
C TYR A 232 9.75 -23.35 9.46
N PRO A 233 10.34 -23.68 10.62
CA PRO A 233 9.69 -23.53 11.93
C PRO A 233 9.27 -22.09 12.24
N ARG A 234 10.07 -21.09 11.81
CA ARG A 234 9.77 -19.66 12.00
C ARG A 234 8.52 -19.21 11.24
N VAL A 235 8.34 -19.70 10.00
CA VAL A 235 7.14 -19.43 9.21
C VAL A 235 5.93 -20.07 9.88
N VAL A 236 6.10 -21.29 10.38
CA VAL A 236 5.01 -22.02 11.05
C VAL A 236 4.55 -21.30 12.32
N ALA A 237 5.48 -20.97 13.21
CA ALA A 237 5.16 -20.24 14.43
C ALA A 237 4.49 -18.90 14.15
N TRP A 238 4.93 -18.17 13.11
CA TRP A 238 4.33 -16.90 12.72
C TRP A 238 2.89 -17.06 12.21
N ILE A 239 2.63 -18.03 11.33
CA ILE A 239 1.27 -18.30 10.82
C ILE A 239 0.33 -18.67 11.97
N GLU A 240 0.78 -19.48 12.93
CA GLU A 240 -0.04 -19.86 14.10
C GLU A 240 -0.36 -18.65 14.97
N THR A 241 0.63 -17.77 15.20
CA THR A 241 0.42 -16.53 15.96
C THR A 241 -0.55 -15.58 15.26
N MET A 242 -0.51 -15.51 13.93
CA MET A 242 -1.32 -14.60 13.13
C MET A 242 -2.60 -15.25 12.57
N TRP A 243 -2.94 -16.46 12.99
CA TRP A 243 -3.96 -17.29 12.37
C TRP A 243 -5.33 -16.60 12.25
N GLU A 244 -5.77 -15.95 13.32
CA GLU A 244 -7.05 -15.25 13.36
C GLU A 244 -7.08 -14.05 12.40
N LEU A 245 -5.99 -13.29 12.32
CA LEU A 245 -5.87 -12.14 11.41
C LEU A 245 -5.80 -12.58 9.95
N LEU A 246 -5.10 -13.68 9.66
CA LEU A 246 -4.93 -14.20 8.30
C LEU A 246 -6.27 -14.70 7.72
N LEU A 247 -7.15 -15.23 8.57
CA LEU A 247 -8.39 -15.90 8.15
C LEU A 247 -9.68 -15.15 8.54
N ALA A 248 -9.59 -13.90 9.00
CA ALA A 248 -10.75 -13.11 9.42
C ALA A 248 -11.80 -12.96 8.29
N HIS A 249 -11.37 -12.82 7.05
CA HIS A 249 -12.22 -12.73 5.86
C HIS A 249 -13.07 -13.98 5.57
N HIS A 250 -12.79 -15.12 6.21
CA HIS A 250 -13.70 -16.27 6.15
C HIS A 250 -14.92 -16.11 7.04
N ARG A 251 -14.83 -15.30 8.10
CA ARG A 251 -15.96 -14.97 8.98
C ARG A 251 -16.80 -13.86 8.40
N ASP A 252 -16.15 -12.86 7.81
CA ASP A 252 -16.82 -11.77 7.11
C ASP A 252 -16.30 -11.66 5.66
N PRO A 253 -17.07 -12.13 4.65
CA PRO A 253 -16.69 -12.05 3.25
C PRO A 253 -16.53 -10.62 2.70
N GLN A 254 -17.02 -9.60 3.42
CA GLN A 254 -16.87 -8.21 3.04
C GLN A 254 -15.51 -7.62 3.43
N LEU A 255 -14.80 -8.24 4.39
CA LEU A 255 -13.43 -7.87 4.70
C LEU A 255 -12.53 -8.09 3.49
N ALA A 256 -11.74 -7.08 3.15
CA ALA A 256 -10.78 -7.20 2.08
C ALA A 256 -9.60 -8.06 2.54
N LYS A 257 -9.30 -9.12 1.78
CA LYS A 257 -8.11 -9.97 1.97
C LYS A 257 -6.80 -9.17 1.91
N THR A 258 -6.78 -8.04 1.21
CA THR A 258 -5.62 -7.16 1.06
C THR A 258 -6.02 -5.70 1.27
N ASN A 259 -5.07 -4.85 1.64
CA ASN A 259 -5.27 -3.40 1.77
C ASN A 259 -5.08 -2.65 0.43
N ALA A 260 -5.50 -3.27 -0.68
CA ALA A 260 -5.21 -2.79 -2.03
C ALA A 260 -5.78 -1.38 -2.32
N GLN A 261 -6.88 -0.96 -1.66
CA GLN A 261 -7.40 0.40 -1.84
C GLN A 261 -6.45 1.43 -1.24
N ALA A 262 -5.99 1.21 -0.01
CA ALA A 262 -5.03 2.07 0.66
C ALA A 262 -3.69 2.11 -0.11
N GLU A 263 -3.20 0.96 -0.58
CA GLU A 263 -1.98 0.90 -1.39
C GLU A 263 -2.13 1.68 -2.71
N ASN A 264 -3.27 1.54 -3.40
CA ASN A 264 -3.54 2.27 -4.64
C ASN A 264 -3.63 3.78 -4.41
N PHE A 265 -4.24 4.20 -3.30
CA PHE A 265 -4.27 5.60 -2.90
C PHE A 265 -2.84 6.12 -2.64
N ASN A 266 -2.04 5.39 -1.87
CA ASN A 266 -0.64 5.70 -1.62
C ASN A 266 0.20 5.76 -2.90
N LYS A 267 -0.09 4.93 -3.91
CA LYS A 267 0.53 5.03 -5.25
C LYS A 267 0.15 6.34 -5.95
N GLN A 268 -1.10 6.78 -5.85
CA GLN A 268 -1.53 8.07 -6.43
C GLN A 268 -0.84 9.25 -5.75
N LEU A 269 -0.73 9.23 -4.41
CA LEU A 269 0.02 10.21 -3.65
C LEU A 269 1.50 10.24 -4.05
N LYS A 270 2.17 9.07 -4.08
CA LYS A 270 3.59 8.94 -4.45
C LYS A 270 3.89 9.52 -5.83
N ARG A 271 3.00 9.30 -6.82
CA ARG A 271 3.16 9.87 -8.17
C ARG A 271 3.20 11.40 -8.16
N ARG A 272 2.42 12.04 -7.27
CA ARG A 272 2.39 13.50 -7.11
C ARG A 272 3.63 14.01 -6.38
N PHE A 273 3.99 13.35 -5.28
CA PHE A 273 5.15 13.72 -4.45
C PHE A 273 6.49 13.53 -5.16
N LYS A 274 6.59 12.56 -6.08
CA LYS A 274 7.78 12.39 -6.93
C LYS A 274 8.17 13.68 -7.66
N THR A 275 7.18 14.52 -8.02
CA THR A 275 7.45 15.80 -8.70
C THR A 275 7.75 16.98 -7.78
N ILE A 276 7.52 16.82 -6.46
CA ILE A 276 7.78 17.84 -5.43
C ILE A 276 9.15 17.64 -4.78
N GLU A 277 9.68 16.40 -4.79
CA GLU A 277 10.96 15.98 -4.18
C GLU A 277 11.00 16.04 -2.65
N GLY A 278 10.46 17.10 -2.04
CA GLY A 278 10.28 17.24 -0.60
C GLY A 278 9.54 18.51 -0.21
N PHE A 279 8.99 18.52 1.01
CA PHE A 279 8.31 19.68 1.58
C PHE A 279 9.26 20.53 2.43
N GLN A 280 9.00 21.85 2.48
CA GLN A 280 9.82 22.80 3.24
C GLN A 280 9.51 22.79 4.74
N SER A 281 8.37 22.26 5.17
CA SER A 281 7.98 22.14 6.57
C SER A 281 6.88 21.09 6.75
N ALA A 282 6.66 20.64 7.99
CA ALA A 282 5.55 19.74 8.30
C ALA A 282 4.19 20.36 7.97
N GLN A 283 4.02 21.66 8.23
CA GLN A 283 2.79 22.39 7.92
C GLN A 283 2.50 22.43 6.42
N THR A 284 3.51 22.73 5.59
CA THR A 284 3.32 22.76 4.13
C THR A 284 3.01 21.36 3.57
N ALA A 285 3.61 20.31 4.15
CA ALA A 285 3.26 18.93 3.83
C ALA A 285 1.82 18.60 4.20
N ALA A 286 1.38 18.95 5.42
CA ALA A 286 0.03 18.71 5.90
C ALA A 286 -1.02 19.45 5.04
N ASN A 287 -0.82 20.74 4.77
CA ASN A 287 -1.69 21.55 3.91
C ASN A 287 -1.79 20.97 2.49
N TYR A 288 -0.68 20.47 1.95
CA TYR A 288 -0.69 19.85 0.64
C TYR A 288 -1.39 18.48 0.63
N LEU A 289 -1.28 17.72 1.72
CA LEU A 289 -2.03 16.47 1.93
C LEU A 289 -3.54 16.74 1.99
N ASN A 290 -4.01 17.60 2.92
CA ASN A 290 -5.03 18.64 2.65
C ASN A 290 -5.70 18.59 1.28
N LEU A 291 -5.10 19.41 0.42
CA LEU A 291 -5.55 19.70 -0.90
C LEU A 291 -5.60 18.47 -1.81
N VAL A 292 -4.58 17.61 -1.78
CA VAL A 292 -4.49 16.46 -2.68
C VAL A 292 -5.46 15.36 -2.31
N CYS A 293 -5.63 15.08 -1.02
CA CYS A 293 -6.61 14.11 -0.54
C CYS A 293 -8.01 14.57 -0.92
N GLY A 294 -8.39 15.81 -0.62
CA GLY A 294 -9.67 16.38 -1.05
C GLY A 294 -9.87 16.29 -2.57
N TYR A 295 -8.86 16.65 -3.36
CA TYR A 295 -8.90 16.49 -4.82
C TYR A 295 -9.18 15.04 -5.23
N LEU A 296 -8.49 14.06 -4.63
CA LEU A 296 -8.65 12.65 -4.97
C LEU A 296 -10.03 12.12 -4.61
N ARG A 297 -10.64 12.59 -3.53
CA ARG A 297 -12.02 12.28 -3.14
C ARG A 297 -13.07 12.80 -4.14
N CYS A 298 -12.76 13.89 -4.84
CA CYS A 298 -13.63 14.51 -5.85
C CYS A 298 -13.28 14.09 -7.29
N LYS A 299 -12.20 13.34 -7.52
CA LYS A 299 -11.73 13.01 -8.87
C LYS A 299 -12.45 11.77 -9.40
N PRO A 300 -13.16 11.85 -10.54
CA PRO A 300 -13.77 10.68 -11.14
C PRO A 300 -12.75 9.59 -11.53
N TYR A 301 -13.15 8.33 -11.37
CA TYR A 301 -12.42 7.22 -11.95
C TYR A 301 -12.55 7.20 -13.48
N THR A 302 -11.48 6.84 -14.19
CA THR A 302 -11.45 6.89 -15.66
C THR A 302 -10.99 5.58 -16.34
N ASP A 303 -10.30 4.69 -15.63
CA ASP A 303 -9.74 3.43 -16.19
C ASP A 303 -9.89 2.27 -15.18
N CYS A 304 -11.05 2.18 -14.55
CA CYS A 304 -11.42 1.00 -13.79
C CYS A 304 -11.79 -0.15 -14.74
N ARG A 305 -11.33 -1.36 -14.41
CA ARG A 305 -11.52 -2.59 -15.21
C ARG A 305 -12.24 -3.66 -14.41
N GLY A 306 -12.74 -4.67 -15.12
CA GLY A 306 -13.42 -5.83 -14.52
C GLY A 306 -14.64 -5.40 -13.68
N PRO A 307 -14.84 -5.98 -12.49
CA PRO A 307 -16.00 -5.67 -11.64
C PRO A 307 -16.10 -4.19 -11.24
N ARG A 308 -15.00 -3.43 -11.26
CA ARG A 308 -14.98 -2.00 -10.90
C ARG A 308 -15.26 -1.07 -12.07
N LYS A 309 -15.52 -1.57 -13.28
CA LYS A 309 -15.83 -0.73 -14.45
C LYS A 309 -17.01 0.22 -14.18
N VAL A 310 -17.93 -0.19 -13.31
CA VAL A 310 -19.08 0.62 -12.86
C VAL A 310 -18.71 1.87 -12.06
N TYR A 311 -17.45 2.00 -11.62
CA TYR A 311 -16.97 3.20 -10.91
C TYR A 311 -16.53 4.31 -11.87
N ASN A 312 -16.28 3.99 -13.15
CA ASN A 312 -15.85 4.99 -14.12
C ASN A 312 -16.89 6.11 -14.27
N GLY A 313 -16.42 7.36 -14.30
CA GLY A 313 -17.26 8.55 -14.32
C GLY A 313 -17.72 9.03 -12.94
N LYS A 314 -17.54 8.23 -11.87
CA LYS A 314 -17.90 8.60 -10.50
C LYS A 314 -16.65 8.91 -9.68
N ALA A 315 -16.71 9.95 -8.85
CA ALA A 315 -15.72 10.25 -7.83
C ALA A 315 -15.92 9.37 -6.59
N PRO A 316 -14.88 9.15 -5.76
CA PRO A 316 -15.02 8.40 -4.52
C PRO A 316 -16.15 8.89 -3.59
N LEU A 317 -16.33 10.20 -3.44
CA LEU A 317 -17.45 10.75 -2.67
C LEU A 317 -18.83 10.37 -3.26
N GLU A 318 -18.96 10.37 -4.58
CA GLU A 318 -20.20 9.97 -5.25
C GLU A 318 -20.50 8.48 -5.08
N LEU A 319 -19.46 7.64 -4.94
CA LEU A 319 -19.61 6.23 -4.56
C LEU A 319 -20.09 6.05 -3.11
N CYS A 320 -19.95 7.08 -2.27
CA CYS A 320 -20.49 7.17 -0.91
C CYS A 320 -21.79 7.98 -0.87
N HIS A 321 -22.56 8.03 -1.96
CA HIS A 321 -23.86 8.69 -2.06
C HIS A 321 -23.84 10.22 -1.85
N VAL A 322 -22.69 10.88 -2.05
CA VAL A 322 -22.60 12.34 -2.03
C VAL A 322 -22.89 12.90 -3.42
N HIS A 323 -23.75 13.91 -3.50
CA HIS A 323 -24.01 14.64 -4.74
C HIS A 323 -23.06 15.82 -4.90
N LEU A 324 -22.12 15.74 -5.85
CA LEU A 324 -21.23 16.85 -6.17
C LEU A 324 -21.88 17.76 -7.22
N HIS A 325 -22.29 18.97 -6.84
CA HIS A 325 -23.04 19.91 -7.70
C HIS A 325 -22.30 20.36 -8.98
N HIS A 326 -20.97 20.24 -9.01
CA HIS A 326 -20.14 20.50 -10.19
C HIS A 326 -18.81 19.76 -10.08
N HIS A 327 -18.15 19.51 -11.20
CA HIS A 327 -16.83 18.86 -11.23
C HIS A 327 -15.66 19.78 -10.84
N GLU A 328 -15.92 21.03 -10.46
CA GLU A 328 -14.90 21.95 -9.94
C GLU A 328 -14.52 21.59 -8.49
N TRP A 329 -13.62 20.61 -8.34
CA TRP A 329 -13.18 20.08 -7.05
C TRP A 329 -12.65 21.13 -6.07
N ILE A 330 -12.10 22.25 -6.55
CA ILE A 330 -11.52 23.29 -5.67
C ILE A 330 -12.61 23.90 -4.76
N LYS A 331 -13.80 24.15 -5.30
CA LYS A 331 -14.94 24.68 -4.54
C LYS A 331 -15.42 23.71 -3.44
N HIS A 332 -15.20 22.42 -3.65
CA HIS A 332 -15.54 21.38 -2.68
C HIS A 332 -14.47 21.25 -1.59
N VAL A 333 -13.20 21.47 -1.94
CA VAL A 333 -12.05 21.13 -1.08
C VAL A 333 -11.46 22.33 -0.35
N VAL A 334 -11.67 23.55 -0.83
CA VAL A 334 -11.11 24.77 -0.25
C VAL A 334 -12.25 25.60 0.32
N TYR A 335 -12.06 26.20 1.50
CA TYR A 335 -13.02 27.19 2.00
C TYR A 335 -13.15 28.36 1.01
N ASN A 336 -14.39 28.79 0.76
CA ASN A 336 -14.63 30.00 -0.03
C ASN A 336 -13.93 31.18 0.67
N ALA A 337 -13.21 31.98 -0.12
CA ALA A 337 -12.57 33.21 0.34
C ALA A 337 -13.60 34.33 0.51
#